data_AF-A0A1G5JPR5-F1
#
_entry.id   AF-A0A1G5JPR5-F1
#
_cell.length_a   1.000
_cell.length_b   1.000
_cell.length_c   1.000
_cell.angle_alpha   90.00
_cell.angle_beta   90.00
_cell.angle_gamma   90.00
#
_symmetry.space_group_name_H-M   'P 1'
#
loop_
_entity.id
_entity.type
_entity.pdbx_description
1 polymer ?
#
loop_
_entity_poly.entity_id
_entity_poly.type
_entity_poly.pdbx_seq_one_letter_code
_entity_poly.pdbx_strand_id
1 'polypeptide(L)'
;MKRTAVLLTVLAMLPASFQPAGAQGFFERLFGPPRDPNAPQQAPQPQYRPQPQYRQQPQQRRQQQTPPRQGAPQQQQQAEPAPVVEPPPAPYEKELLRLAEIMGALAMLRPLCTAPDAGEWSRRMQILIDTEGTTPGRKERLAGAYNKGYQAYALTYRVCTASAQEASARFIQEGEQLARNITGRYGG
;
A
#
# COMPACT_ATOMS: atom_id res chain seq x y z
N MET A 1 4.41 -50.93 46.65
CA MET A 1 5.65 -50.45 46.00
C MET A 1 6.24 -51.60 45.18
N LYS A 2 6.13 -51.58 43.84
CA LYS A 2 6.83 -52.52 42.95
C LYS A 2 7.40 -51.72 41.79
N ARG A 3 8.73 -51.78 41.64
CA ARG A 3 9.50 -51.04 40.63
C ARG A 3 9.52 -51.81 39.30
N THR A 4 9.32 -51.03 38.26
CA THR A 4 9.46 -51.23 36.82
C THR A 4 10.75 -51.90 36.35
N ALA A 5 10.66 -52.63 35.24
CA ALA A 5 11.63 -52.54 34.13
C ALA A 5 11.00 -53.10 32.83
N VAL A 6 10.67 -52.23 31.87
CA VAL A 6 10.41 -52.60 30.47
C VAL A 6 11.51 -51.93 29.66
N LEU A 7 12.36 -52.75 29.04
CA LEU A 7 13.43 -52.31 28.15
C LEU A 7 12.82 -51.98 26.78
N LEU A 8 12.79 -50.69 26.44
CA LEU A 8 12.45 -50.17 25.12
C LEU A 8 13.73 -50.04 24.29
N THR A 9 13.93 -50.95 23.34
CA THR A 9 14.92 -50.84 22.27
C THR A 9 14.40 -49.87 21.21
N VAL A 10 14.96 -48.66 21.17
CA VAL A 10 14.71 -47.70 20.08
C VAL A 10 15.76 -47.92 18.98
N LEU A 11 15.31 -48.43 17.84
CA LEU A 11 16.09 -48.54 16.61
C LEU A 11 16.25 -47.14 16.00
N ALA A 12 17.45 -46.57 16.07
CA ALA A 12 17.76 -45.28 15.45
C ALA A 12 17.94 -45.45 13.93
N MET A 13 16.91 -45.17 13.14
CA MET A 13 17.05 -44.93 11.70
C MET A 13 17.51 -43.49 11.46
N LEU A 14 18.72 -43.34 10.92
CA LEU A 14 19.30 -42.09 10.45
C LEU A 14 18.53 -41.58 9.22
N PRO A 15 18.02 -40.34 9.20
CA PRO A 15 17.49 -39.76 7.98
C PRO A 15 18.66 -39.36 7.06
N ALA A 16 18.64 -39.88 5.84
CA ALA A 16 19.50 -39.40 4.75
C ALA A 16 19.16 -37.92 4.47
N SER A 17 20.15 -37.06 4.64
CA SER A 17 20.08 -35.63 4.33
C SER A 17 19.95 -35.43 2.81
N PHE A 18 18.75 -35.08 2.33
CA PHE A 18 18.53 -34.54 1.01
C PHE A 18 19.08 -33.10 0.96
N GLN A 19 20.11 -32.86 0.16
CA GLN A 19 20.60 -31.51 -0.15
C GLN A 19 19.92 -31.02 -1.43
N PRO A 20 19.12 -29.94 -1.41
CA PRO A 20 18.65 -29.31 -2.64
C PRO A 20 19.77 -28.46 -3.24
N ALA A 21 20.56 -29.06 -4.13
CA ALA A 21 21.38 -28.30 -5.06
C ALA A 21 20.46 -27.72 -6.16
N GLY A 22 20.37 -26.40 -6.23
CA GLY A 22 19.84 -25.71 -7.43
C GLY A 22 18.65 -24.77 -7.25
N ALA A 23 18.66 -23.87 -6.26
CA ALA A 23 17.80 -22.66 -6.30
C ALA A 23 18.57 -21.35 -6.14
N GLN A 24 19.88 -21.43 -5.87
CA GLN A 24 20.71 -20.27 -5.52
C GLN A 24 20.99 -19.32 -6.72
N GLY A 25 20.70 -19.73 -7.96
CA GLY A 25 21.03 -18.92 -9.15
C GLY A 25 19.87 -18.15 -9.79
N PHE A 26 18.62 -18.61 -9.59
CA PHE A 26 17.47 -18.01 -10.28
C PHE A 26 16.97 -16.74 -9.59
N PHE A 27 16.78 -16.80 -8.26
CA PHE A 27 16.24 -15.69 -7.49
C PHE A 27 17.22 -14.51 -7.41
N GLU A 28 18.53 -14.78 -7.37
CA GLU A 28 19.59 -13.76 -7.38
C GLU A 28 19.67 -12.99 -8.70
N ARG A 29 19.31 -13.62 -9.84
CA ARG A 29 19.21 -12.95 -11.14
C ARG A 29 17.94 -12.11 -11.29
N LEU A 30 16.85 -12.47 -10.61
CA LEU A 30 15.56 -11.78 -10.72
C LEU A 30 15.40 -10.63 -9.70
N PHE A 31 15.98 -10.77 -8.50
CA PHE A 31 15.78 -9.85 -7.37
C PHE A 31 17.09 -9.29 -6.77
N GLY A 32 18.27 -9.77 -7.20
CA GLY A 32 19.57 -9.42 -6.62
C GLY A 32 19.89 -10.21 -5.34
N PRO A 33 21.16 -10.22 -4.88
CA PRO A 33 21.57 -10.93 -3.67
C PRO A 33 20.86 -10.37 -2.43
N PRO A 34 20.51 -11.22 -1.45
CA PRO A 34 19.92 -10.77 -0.19
C PRO A 34 20.89 -9.80 0.49
N ARG A 35 20.37 -8.64 0.92
CA ARG A 35 21.17 -7.65 1.63
C ARG A 35 21.55 -8.20 3.00
N ASP A 36 22.85 -8.15 3.29
CA ASP A 36 23.40 -8.58 4.57
C ASP A 36 22.83 -7.70 5.70
N PRO A 37 22.15 -8.27 6.71
CA PRO A 37 21.57 -7.50 7.81
C PRO A 37 22.63 -6.82 8.70
N ASN A 38 23.91 -7.20 8.59
CA ASN A 38 25.02 -6.57 9.31
C ASN A 38 25.91 -5.67 8.44
N ALA A 39 25.53 -5.38 7.18
CA ALA A 39 26.29 -4.44 6.37
C ALA A 39 26.30 -3.05 7.05
N PRO A 40 27.47 -2.41 7.23
CA PRO A 40 27.54 -1.06 7.75
C PRO A 40 26.77 -0.13 6.80
N GLN A 41 25.67 0.43 7.28
CA GLN A 41 24.96 1.49 6.58
C GLN A 41 25.93 2.66 6.42
N GLN A 42 26.46 2.85 5.21
CA GLN A 42 26.98 4.15 4.84
C GLN A 42 25.78 5.09 4.79
N ALA A 43 25.52 5.76 5.90
CA ALA A 43 24.65 6.91 5.91
C ALA A 43 25.15 7.87 4.82
N PRO A 44 24.29 8.35 3.91
CA PRO A 44 24.67 9.45 3.07
C PRO A 44 25.09 10.58 4.00
N GLN A 45 26.37 10.98 3.90
CA GLN A 45 26.89 12.15 4.59
C GLN A 45 25.91 13.30 4.33
N PRO A 46 25.46 14.04 5.36
CA PRO A 46 24.69 15.25 5.14
C PRO A 46 25.59 16.24 4.40
N GLN A 47 25.49 16.24 3.07
CA GLN A 47 26.02 17.29 2.23
C GLN A 47 25.23 18.54 2.63
N TYR A 48 25.79 19.32 3.55
CA TYR A 48 25.22 20.57 4.03
C TYR A 48 24.99 21.43 2.79
N ARG A 49 23.74 21.50 2.34
CA ARG A 49 23.35 22.43 1.28
C ARG A 49 23.48 23.81 1.90
N PRO A 50 24.37 24.70 1.42
CA PRO A 50 24.45 26.05 1.94
C PRO A 50 23.07 26.69 1.80
N GLN A 51 22.54 27.20 2.91
CA GLN A 51 21.35 28.05 2.89
C GLN A 51 21.60 29.20 1.91
N PRO A 52 20.70 29.50 0.96
CA PRO A 52 20.83 30.69 0.16
C PRO A 52 20.73 31.89 1.11
N GLN A 53 21.84 32.63 1.28
CA GLN A 53 21.77 33.97 1.84
C GLN A 53 20.84 34.78 0.94
N TYR A 54 19.69 35.19 1.47
CA TYR A 54 18.89 36.24 0.87
C TYR A 54 19.71 37.53 0.86
N ARG A 55 20.55 37.69 -0.16
CA ARG A 55 21.14 38.96 -0.52
C ARG A 55 19.99 39.81 -1.04
N GLN A 56 19.58 40.82 -0.25
CA GLN A 56 18.66 41.84 -0.73
C GLN A 56 19.27 42.47 -1.98
N GLN A 57 18.65 42.25 -3.15
CA GLN A 57 19.06 42.91 -4.38
C GLN A 57 18.64 44.38 -4.31
N PRO A 58 19.54 45.34 -4.54
CA PRO A 58 19.15 46.72 -4.79
C PRO A 58 18.30 46.78 -6.06
N GLN A 59 17.10 47.35 -5.97
CA GLN A 59 16.06 47.43 -7.01
C GLN A 59 16.44 48.17 -8.32
N GLN A 60 17.71 48.47 -8.61
CA GLN A 60 18.07 49.42 -9.66
C GLN A 60 18.40 48.82 -11.05
N ARG A 61 18.36 47.50 -11.26
CA ARG A 61 18.68 46.90 -12.57
C ARG A 61 17.48 46.32 -13.34
N ARG A 62 16.29 46.90 -13.18
CA ARG A 62 15.07 46.48 -13.90
C ARG A 62 14.78 47.31 -15.16
N GLN A 63 15.78 47.98 -15.71
CA GLN A 63 15.70 48.66 -17.01
C GLN A 63 16.88 48.21 -17.86
N GLN A 64 16.63 47.89 -19.13
CA GLN A 64 17.53 47.27 -20.09
C GLN A 64 17.97 45.82 -19.78
N GLN A 65 17.27 44.86 -20.37
CA GLN A 65 17.80 43.96 -21.43
C GLN A 65 16.89 42.74 -21.60
N THR A 66 16.17 42.69 -22.72
CA THR A 66 15.49 41.48 -23.21
C THR A 66 16.40 40.80 -24.24
N PRO A 67 16.96 39.61 -23.98
CA PRO A 67 17.50 38.74 -25.02
C PRO A 67 16.39 37.88 -25.64
N PRO A 68 16.47 37.54 -26.94
CA PRO A 68 15.49 36.67 -27.59
C PRO A 68 15.56 35.24 -27.02
N ARG A 69 14.40 34.68 -26.66
CA ARG A 69 14.25 33.30 -26.18
C ARG A 69 14.67 32.31 -27.26
N GLN A 70 15.79 31.62 -27.04
CA GLN A 70 16.07 30.34 -27.70
C GLN A 70 15.28 29.23 -26.99
N GLY A 71 14.74 28.30 -27.78
CA GLY A 71 13.65 27.39 -27.45
C GLY A 71 13.82 26.55 -26.19
N ALA A 72 12.71 26.38 -25.47
CA ALA A 72 12.57 25.38 -24.41
C ALA A 72 12.63 23.95 -25.00
N PRO A 73 13.16 22.95 -24.26
CA PRO A 73 12.93 21.55 -24.60
C PRO A 73 11.42 21.32 -24.59
N GLN A 74 10.86 20.93 -25.73
CA GLN A 74 9.49 20.44 -25.81
C GLN A 74 9.41 19.20 -24.92
N GLN A 75 8.79 19.37 -23.75
CA GLN A 75 8.13 18.24 -23.10
C GLN A 75 7.19 17.69 -24.16
N GLN A 76 7.50 16.50 -24.66
CA GLN A 76 6.63 15.77 -25.57
C GLN A 76 5.29 15.66 -24.86
N GLN A 77 4.36 16.49 -25.31
CA GLN A 77 2.97 16.44 -24.95
C GLN A 77 2.48 15.13 -25.56
N GLN A 78 2.68 14.05 -24.81
CA GLN A 78 2.08 12.76 -25.09
C GLN A 78 0.58 13.04 -25.14
N ALA A 79 0.03 12.98 -26.35
CA ALA A 79 -1.36 13.31 -26.61
C ALA A 79 -2.21 12.57 -25.58
N GLU A 80 -2.98 13.33 -24.82
CA GLU A 80 -3.96 12.80 -23.88
C GLU A 80 -4.82 11.80 -24.68
N PRO A 81 -4.85 10.51 -24.32
CA PRO A 81 -5.67 9.53 -25.01
C PRO A 81 -7.09 10.08 -25.05
N ALA A 82 -7.73 10.00 -26.22
CA ALA A 82 -9.14 10.40 -26.35
C ALA A 82 -9.94 9.75 -25.22
N PRO A 83 -10.86 10.49 -24.57
CA PRO A 83 -11.56 9.99 -23.40
C PRO A 83 -12.27 8.69 -23.78
N VAL A 84 -11.85 7.60 -23.14
CA VAL A 84 -12.55 6.31 -23.25
C VAL A 84 -13.94 6.57 -22.69
N VAL A 85 -14.96 6.41 -23.54
CA VAL A 85 -16.37 6.55 -23.12
C VAL A 85 -16.63 5.43 -22.12
N GLU A 86 -16.62 5.76 -20.83
CA GLU A 86 -16.94 4.80 -19.78
C GLU A 86 -18.44 4.47 -19.81
N PRO A 87 -18.82 3.22 -19.52
CA PRO A 87 -20.21 2.87 -19.30
C PRO A 87 -20.78 3.72 -18.15
N PRO A 88 -22.10 3.98 -18.16
CA PRO A 88 -22.73 4.70 -17.06
C PRO A 88 -22.47 3.98 -15.73
N PRO A 89 -22.36 4.74 -14.62
CA PRO A 89 -22.05 4.17 -13.33
C PRO A 89 -23.12 3.17 -12.89
N ALA A 90 -22.69 2.09 -12.24
CA ALA A 90 -23.59 1.10 -11.70
C ALA A 90 -24.45 1.73 -10.58
N PRO A 91 -25.71 1.31 -10.38
CA PRO A 91 -26.56 1.89 -9.33
C PRO A 91 -25.95 1.83 -7.92
N TYR A 92 -25.13 0.81 -7.64
CA TYR A 92 -24.47 0.53 -6.36
C TYR A 92 -23.05 1.12 -6.24
N GLU A 93 -22.63 1.91 -7.21
CA GLU A 93 -21.25 2.39 -7.29
C GLU A 93 -20.85 3.28 -6.12
N LYS A 94 -21.78 4.10 -5.61
CA LYS A 94 -21.53 4.95 -4.44
C LYS A 94 -21.24 4.10 -3.21
N GLU A 95 -21.97 3.00 -3.05
CA GLU A 95 -21.80 2.05 -1.96
C GLU A 95 -20.45 1.32 -2.06
N LEU A 96 -20.01 0.94 -3.27
CA LEU A 96 -18.67 0.35 -3.47
C LEU A 96 -17.54 1.33 -3.17
N LEU A 97 -17.67 2.59 -3.59
CA LEU A 97 -16.67 3.62 -3.28
C LEU A 97 -16.61 3.86 -1.77
N ARG A 98 -17.76 3.88 -1.08
CA ARG A 98 -17.78 3.97 0.38
C ARG A 98 -17.15 2.76 1.04
N LEU A 99 -17.45 1.55 0.55
CA LEU A 99 -16.87 0.32 1.05
C LEU A 99 -15.34 0.30 0.86
N ALA A 100 -14.84 0.74 -0.29
CA ALA A 100 -13.40 0.88 -0.55
C ALA A 100 -12.73 1.85 0.43
N GLU A 101 -13.35 3.01 0.69
CA GLU A 101 -12.86 3.98 1.68
C GLU A 101 -12.78 3.37 3.09
N ILE A 102 -13.79 2.61 3.50
CA ILE A 102 -13.81 1.90 4.78
C ILE A 102 -12.67 0.88 4.86
N MET A 103 -12.44 0.09 3.80
CA MET A 103 -11.32 -0.86 3.77
C MET A 103 -9.97 -0.14 3.91
N GLY A 104 -9.81 1.04 3.31
CA GLY A 104 -8.62 1.87 3.46
C GLY A 104 -8.40 2.36 4.89
N ALA A 105 -9.46 2.83 5.54
CA ALA A 105 -9.41 3.24 6.94
C ALA A 105 -9.05 2.07 7.87
N LEU A 106 -9.64 0.89 7.65
CA LEU A 106 -9.35 -0.33 8.42
C LEU A 106 -7.92 -0.82 8.19
N ALA A 107 -7.42 -0.78 6.96
CA ALA A 107 -6.05 -1.13 6.64
C ALA A 107 -5.01 -0.21 7.33
N MET A 108 -5.38 1.03 7.65
CA MET A 108 -4.55 1.94 8.43
C MET A 108 -4.67 1.70 9.94
N LEU A 109 -5.89 1.59 10.46
CA LEU A 109 -6.14 1.60 11.91
C LEU A 109 -5.85 0.24 12.57
N ARG A 110 -6.23 -0.86 11.94
CA ARG A 110 -6.19 -2.18 12.56
C ARG A 110 -4.78 -2.71 12.83
N PRO A 111 -3.76 -2.48 11.98
CA PRO A 111 -2.39 -2.85 12.31
C PRO A 111 -1.87 -2.14 13.57
N LEU A 112 -2.26 -0.88 13.80
CA LEU A 112 -1.83 -0.14 14.99
C LEU A 112 -2.29 -0.82 16.28
N CYS A 113 -3.48 -1.45 16.24
CA CYS A 113 -4.09 -2.15 17.35
C CYS A 113 -3.84 -3.66 17.36
N THR A 114 -2.91 -4.15 16.52
CA THR A 114 -2.55 -5.58 16.42
C THR A 114 -3.77 -6.49 16.22
N ALA A 115 -4.77 -6.01 15.47
CA ALA A 115 -5.96 -6.80 15.22
C ALA A 115 -5.61 -8.02 14.33
N PRO A 116 -6.16 -9.20 14.60
CA PRO A 116 -5.76 -10.45 13.94
C PRO A 116 -6.04 -10.48 12.43
N ASP A 117 -7.00 -9.68 11.99
CA ASP A 117 -7.45 -9.53 10.60
C ASP A 117 -6.84 -8.29 9.91
N ALA A 118 -5.84 -7.63 10.51
CA ALA A 118 -5.26 -6.40 9.97
C ALA A 118 -4.77 -6.56 8.52
N GLY A 119 -4.19 -7.71 8.16
CA GLY A 119 -3.73 -8.03 6.81
C GLY A 119 -4.85 -8.33 5.80
N GLU A 120 -6.09 -8.54 6.25
CA GLU A 120 -7.20 -8.92 5.37
C GLU A 120 -7.73 -7.75 4.54
N TRP A 121 -7.65 -6.51 5.06
CA TRP A 121 -8.34 -5.36 4.45
C TRP A 121 -7.73 -4.95 3.10
N SER A 122 -6.41 -4.94 2.99
CA SER A 122 -5.73 -4.71 1.71
C SER A 122 -6.02 -5.83 0.70
N ARG A 123 -6.09 -7.09 1.16
CA ARG A 123 -6.44 -8.23 0.29
C ARG A 123 -7.87 -8.12 -0.22
N ARG A 124 -8.82 -7.79 0.66
CA ARG A 124 -10.23 -7.57 0.30
C ARG A 124 -10.39 -6.43 -0.69
N MET A 125 -9.61 -5.35 -0.55
CA MET A 125 -9.60 -4.27 -1.52
C MET A 125 -9.11 -4.76 -2.89
N GLN A 126 -8.04 -5.57 -2.93
CA GLN A 126 -7.56 -6.14 -4.19
C GLN A 126 -8.64 -6.97 -4.88
N ILE A 127 -9.33 -7.85 -4.13
CA ILE A 127 -10.45 -8.64 -4.63
C ILE A 127 -11.54 -7.71 -5.20
N LEU A 128 -11.89 -6.64 -4.48
CA LEU A 128 -12.89 -5.68 -4.94
C LEU A 128 -12.49 -5.00 -6.26
N ILE A 129 -11.23 -4.60 -6.42
CA ILE A 129 -10.73 -4.00 -7.66
C ILE A 129 -10.78 -5.01 -8.81
N ASP A 130 -10.41 -6.26 -8.54
CA ASP A 130 -10.38 -7.31 -9.56
C ASP A 130 -11.78 -7.70 -10.03
N THR A 131 -12.78 -7.67 -9.14
CA THR A 131 -14.17 -8.02 -9.48
C THR A 131 -14.95 -6.84 -10.04
N GLU A 132 -14.85 -5.66 -9.42
CA GLU A 132 -15.70 -4.51 -9.75
C GLU A 132 -15.00 -3.45 -10.61
N GLY A 133 -13.67 -3.48 -10.71
CA GLY A 133 -12.87 -2.56 -11.51
C GLY A 133 -12.86 -2.92 -13.00
N THR A 134 -14.02 -2.98 -13.63
CA THR A 134 -14.16 -3.43 -15.04
C THR A 134 -13.53 -2.49 -16.06
N THR A 135 -13.36 -1.21 -15.71
CA THR A 135 -12.67 -0.20 -16.55
C THR A 135 -11.51 0.43 -15.80
N PRO A 136 -10.50 1.00 -16.50
CA PRO A 136 -9.40 1.73 -15.86
C PRO A 136 -9.88 2.85 -14.92
N GLY A 137 -10.83 3.69 -15.35
CA GLY A 137 -11.35 4.77 -14.51
C GLY A 137 -12.12 4.25 -13.30
N ARG A 138 -12.82 3.12 -13.41
CA ARG A 138 -13.46 2.47 -12.25
C ARG A 138 -12.44 1.92 -11.25
N LYS A 139 -11.35 1.30 -11.73
CA LYS A 139 -10.22 0.87 -10.87
C LYS A 139 -9.61 2.06 -10.14
N GLU A 140 -9.36 3.16 -10.84
CA GLU A 140 -8.79 4.39 -10.28
C GLU A 140 -9.68 4.99 -9.21
N ARG A 141 -11.01 5.04 -9.43
CA ARG A 141 -11.96 5.57 -8.44
C ARG A 141 -12.04 4.70 -7.19
N LEU A 142 -12.06 3.37 -7.35
CA LEU A 142 -12.00 2.42 -6.22
C LEU A 142 -10.70 2.58 -5.42
N ALA A 143 -9.55 2.59 -6.10
CA ALA A 143 -8.25 2.79 -5.47
C ALA A 143 -8.14 4.16 -4.80
N GLY A 144 -8.66 5.21 -5.44
CA GLY A 144 -8.71 6.57 -4.91
C GLY A 144 -9.53 6.65 -3.62
N ALA A 145 -10.70 5.99 -3.56
CA ALA A 145 -11.52 5.92 -2.36
C ALA A 145 -10.81 5.20 -1.22
N TYR A 146 -10.16 4.06 -1.51
CA TYR A 146 -9.31 3.36 -0.54
C TYR A 146 -8.20 4.25 0.01
N ASN A 147 -7.46 4.91 -0.87
CA ASN A 147 -6.37 5.81 -0.49
C ASN A 147 -6.88 6.98 0.38
N LYS A 148 -8.03 7.56 0.04
CA LYS A 148 -8.68 8.59 0.85
C LYS A 148 -8.93 8.10 2.28
N GLY A 149 -9.50 6.91 2.44
CA GLY A 149 -9.75 6.30 3.74
C GLY A 149 -8.48 6.05 4.53
N TYR A 150 -7.44 5.51 3.89
CA TYR A 150 -6.14 5.27 4.52
C TYR A 150 -5.50 6.57 5.02
N GLN A 151 -5.42 7.58 4.14
CA GLN A 151 -4.76 8.86 4.43
C GLN A 151 -5.47 9.68 5.51
N ALA A 152 -6.81 9.59 5.58
CA ALA A 152 -7.60 10.26 6.61
C ALA A 152 -7.17 9.91 8.04
N TYR A 153 -6.64 8.70 8.25
CA TYR A 153 -6.20 8.21 9.55
C TYR A 153 -4.68 8.16 9.71
N ALA A 154 -3.93 8.04 8.61
CA ALA A 154 -2.47 7.96 8.62
C ALA A 154 -1.77 9.22 9.15
N LEU A 155 -2.41 10.39 9.02
CA LEU A 155 -1.87 11.66 9.53
C LEU A 155 -2.07 11.81 11.04
N THR A 156 -3.15 11.24 11.59
CA THR A 156 -3.60 11.48 12.97
C THR A 156 -3.15 10.38 13.93
N TYR A 157 -3.06 9.12 13.46
CA TYR A 157 -2.76 7.98 14.31
C TYR A 157 -1.40 7.36 13.97
N ARG A 158 -0.58 7.17 15.01
CA ARG A 158 0.72 6.46 14.94
C ARG A 158 0.82 5.28 15.90
N VAL A 159 -0.07 5.23 16.88
CA VAL A 159 -0.20 4.17 17.88
C VAL A 159 -1.68 3.87 18.06
N CYS A 160 -2.02 2.69 18.57
CA CYS A 160 -3.40 2.39 18.94
C CYS A 160 -3.85 3.31 20.07
N THR A 161 -5.03 3.90 19.90
CA THR A 161 -5.71 4.74 20.91
C THR A 161 -7.15 4.26 21.05
N ALA A 162 -7.83 4.63 22.15
CA ALA A 162 -9.23 4.29 22.33
C ALA A 162 -10.12 4.81 21.18
N SER A 163 -9.84 6.01 20.66
CA SER A 163 -10.57 6.56 19.52
C SER A 163 -10.28 5.83 18.20
N ALA A 164 -9.07 5.30 18.00
CA ALA A 164 -8.73 4.47 16.85
C ALA A 164 -9.44 3.11 16.88
N GLN A 165 -9.55 2.48 18.06
CA GLN A 165 -10.31 1.24 18.25
C GLN A 165 -11.80 1.46 17.97
N GLU A 166 -12.37 2.52 18.55
CA GLU A 166 -13.78 2.88 18.34
C GLU A 166 -14.08 3.17 16.86
N ALA A 167 -13.22 3.95 16.20
CA ALA A 167 -13.35 4.21 14.76
C ALA A 167 -13.29 2.92 13.95
N SER A 168 -12.36 2.03 14.27
CA SER A 168 -12.26 0.71 13.61
C SER A 168 -13.53 -0.11 13.79
N ALA A 169 -14.10 -0.17 15.00
CA ALA A 169 -15.32 -0.92 15.28
C ALA A 169 -16.52 -0.41 14.48
N ARG A 170 -16.69 0.93 14.38
CA ARG A 170 -17.75 1.54 13.58
C ARG A 170 -17.60 1.22 12.09
N PHE A 171 -16.38 1.25 11.58
CA PHE A 171 -16.10 0.93 10.18
C PHE A 171 -16.38 -0.53 9.83
N ILE A 172 -16.14 -1.47 10.76
CA ILE A 172 -16.56 -2.86 10.57
C ILE A 172 -18.07 -2.94 10.42
N GLN A 173 -18.83 -2.33 11.33
CA GLN A 173 -20.30 -2.36 11.29
C GLN A 173 -20.85 -1.72 10.00
N GLU A 174 -20.30 -0.58 9.60
CA GLU A 174 -20.71 0.11 8.37
C GLU A 174 -20.35 -0.71 7.11
N GLY A 175 -19.13 -1.25 7.05
CA GLY A 175 -18.66 -2.07 5.92
C GLY A 175 -19.50 -3.34 5.74
N GLU A 176 -19.85 -4.01 6.85
CA GLU A 176 -20.76 -5.15 6.82
C GLU A 176 -22.15 -4.77 6.32
N GLN A 177 -22.69 -3.64 6.77
CA GLN A 177 -24.01 -3.17 6.33
C GLN A 177 -24.01 -2.84 4.83
N LEU A 178 -22.97 -2.21 4.32
CA LEU A 178 -22.81 -1.92 2.90
C LEU A 178 -22.73 -3.21 2.08
N ALA A 179 -21.88 -4.16 2.50
CA ALA A 179 -21.75 -5.44 1.81
C ALA A 179 -23.10 -6.18 1.74
N ARG A 180 -23.84 -6.28 2.87
CA ARG A 180 -25.18 -6.88 2.89
C ARG A 180 -26.16 -6.15 1.99
N ASN A 181 -26.16 -4.81 2.00
CA ASN A 181 -27.04 -4.02 1.16
C ASN A 181 -26.76 -4.21 -0.33
N ILE A 182 -25.49 -4.28 -0.72
CA ILE A 182 -25.08 -4.50 -2.10
C ILE A 182 -25.52 -5.90 -2.55
N THR A 183 -25.14 -6.94 -1.82
CA THR A 183 -25.52 -8.31 -2.16
C THR A 183 -27.03 -8.51 -2.13
N GLY A 184 -27.73 -7.97 -1.12
CA GLY A 184 -29.18 -8.16 -0.98
C GLY A 184 -30.02 -7.45 -2.05
N ARG A 185 -29.47 -6.41 -2.71
CA ARG A 185 -30.18 -5.65 -3.75
C ARG A 185 -29.71 -5.99 -5.17
N TYR A 186 -28.48 -6.45 -5.31
CA TYR A 186 -27.81 -6.60 -6.60
C TYR A 186 -27.10 -7.95 -6.79
N GLY A 187 -27.03 -8.80 -5.77
CA GLY A 187 -26.56 -10.17 -5.88
C GLY A 187 -27.71 -11.07 -6.32
N GLY A 188 -27.74 -11.44 -7.60
CA GLY A 188 -28.73 -12.35 -8.17
C GLY A 188 -28.58 -13.80 -7.71
#